data_AF-H8KNY5-F1
#
_entry.id   AF-H8KNY5-F1
#
_cell.length_a   1.000
_cell.length_b   1.000
_cell.length_c   1.000
_cell.angle_alpha   90.00
_cell.angle_beta   90.00
_cell.angle_gamma   90.00
#
_symmetry.space_group_name_H-M   'P 1'
#
loop_
_entity.id
_entity.type
_entity.pdbx_description
1 polymer ?
#
loop_
_entity_poly.entity_id
_entity_poly.type
_entity_poly.pdbx_seq_one_letter_code
_entity_poly.pdbx_strand_id
1 'polypeptide(L)'
;MATYTNFEDLEIWKSAALLAEKIYLISDEIPLKHDFGMKDQIRRSAASISNNIAEGFEYGNNKDFIRFLRYAKGSTGEFRNQLILLFRANKIEESFYNKMYNDAIVLGKMIGSFMKYLIEFEKQKELNTKVISVNRNF
;
A
#
# COMPACT_ATOMS: atom_id res chain seq x y z
N MET A 1 5.58 16.05 12.63
CA MET A 1 5.56 15.60 11.22
C MET A 1 6.48 16.55 10.47
N ALA A 2 7.72 16.13 10.28
CA ALA A 2 8.71 16.86 9.48
C ALA A 2 9.75 15.85 8.99
N THR A 3 9.30 14.85 8.23
CA THR A 3 10.25 13.91 7.61
C THR A 3 9.97 13.69 6.13
N TYR A 4 8.71 13.82 5.71
CA TYR A 4 8.29 13.68 4.32
C TYR A 4 7.41 14.87 3.94
N THR A 5 7.72 15.49 2.81
CA THR A 5 6.92 16.59 2.23
C THR A 5 5.99 16.08 1.14
N ASN A 6 6.36 15.00 0.47
CA ASN A 6 5.57 14.40 -0.60
C ASN A 6 5.39 12.89 -0.32
N PHE A 7 4.31 12.29 -0.84
CA PHE A 7 4.08 10.87 -0.69
C PHE A 7 5.11 10.04 -1.48
N GLU A 8 5.67 10.63 -2.54
CA GLU A 8 6.70 10.02 -3.40
C GLU A 8 7.99 9.72 -2.62
N ASP A 9 8.21 10.42 -1.51
CA ASP A 9 9.36 10.19 -0.64
C ASP A 9 9.20 8.92 0.21
N LEU A 10 7.97 8.38 0.32
CA LEU A 10 7.68 7.21 1.14
C LEU A 10 8.10 5.91 0.45
N GLU A 11 8.94 5.11 1.13
CA GLU A 11 9.37 3.79 0.63
C GLU A 11 8.21 2.83 0.36
N ILE A 12 7.13 2.92 1.15
CA ILE A 12 5.91 2.14 0.91
C ILE A 12 5.21 2.54 -0.38
N TRP A 13 5.25 3.82 -0.76
CA TRP A 13 4.66 4.29 -2.01
C TRP A 13 5.52 3.86 -3.20
N LYS A 14 6.85 4.08 -3.14
CA LYS A 14 7.79 3.68 -4.20
C LYS A 14 7.67 2.19 -4.52
N SER A 15 7.62 1.37 -3.47
CA SER A 15 7.44 -0.08 -3.59
C SER A 15 6.09 -0.46 -4.21
N ALA A 16 5.02 0.23 -3.83
CA ALA A 16 3.69 0.02 -4.39
C ALA A 16 3.60 0.44 -5.87
N ALA A 17 4.19 1.58 -6.22
CA ALA A 17 4.22 2.10 -7.59
C ALA A 17 5.01 1.18 -8.52
N LEU A 18 6.19 0.71 -8.09
CA LEU A 18 7.00 -0.25 -8.85
C LEU A 18 6.26 -1.59 -9.04
N LEU A 19 5.52 -2.05 -8.04
CA LEU A 19 4.69 -3.25 -8.13
C LEU A 19 3.57 -3.07 -9.18
N ALA A 20 2.91 -1.91 -9.19
CA ALA A 20 1.91 -1.58 -10.19
C ALA A 20 2.53 -1.49 -11.59
N GLU A 21 3.65 -0.80 -11.76
CA GLU A 21 4.38 -0.68 -13.04
C GLU A 21 4.64 -2.05 -13.67
N LYS A 22 5.22 -3.00 -12.90
CA LYS A 22 5.47 -4.37 -13.38
C LYS A 22 4.20 -5.08 -13.85
N ILE A 23 3.07 -4.81 -13.19
CA ILE A 23 1.77 -5.37 -13.57
C ILE A 23 1.25 -4.73 -14.85
N TYR A 24 1.40 -3.42 -15.03
CA TYR A 24 1.06 -2.77 -16.30
C TYR A 24 1.86 -3.39 -17.45
N LEU A 25 3.17 -3.57 -17.28
CA LEU A 25 4.06 -4.15 -18.29
C LEU A 25 3.66 -5.60 -18.64
N ILE A 26 3.59 -6.51 -17.66
CA ILE A 26 3.27 -7.93 -17.95
C ILE A 26 1.87 -8.13 -18.53
N SER A 27 0.92 -7.27 -18.18
CA SER A 27 -0.46 -7.40 -18.64
C SER A 27 -0.69 -6.86 -20.06
N ASP A 28 0.33 -6.23 -20.66
CA ASP A 28 0.38 -5.93 -22.09
C ASP A 28 0.98 -7.08 -22.93
N GLU A 29 1.43 -8.15 -22.28
CA GLU A 29 1.95 -9.37 -22.92
C GLU A 29 0.90 -10.48 -23.00
N ILE A 30 1.09 -11.43 -23.92
CA ILE A 30 0.24 -12.63 -24.02
C ILE A 30 0.51 -13.52 -22.80
N PRO A 31 -0.53 -14.12 -22.17
CA PRO A 31 -1.93 -14.17 -22.61
C PRO A 31 -2.83 -13.04 -22.12
N LEU A 32 -2.35 -12.17 -21.22
CA LEU A 32 -3.17 -11.14 -20.58
C LEU A 32 -3.58 -10.00 -21.53
N LYS A 33 -2.79 -9.74 -22.57
CA LYS A 33 -3.02 -8.68 -23.55
C LYS A 33 -4.44 -8.65 -24.11
N HIS A 34 -5.05 -9.83 -24.30
CA HIS A 34 -6.38 -9.99 -24.88
C HIS A 34 -7.48 -10.31 -23.86
N ASP A 35 -7.11 -10.58 -22.60
CA ASP A 35 -8.06 -10.82 -21.51
C ASP A 35 -8.33 -9.49 -20.79
N PHE A 36 -9.13 -8.63 -21.41
CA PHE A 36 -9.40 -7.28 -20.91
C PHE A 36 -9.97 -7.28 -19.48
N GLY A 37 -10.75 -8.30 -19.12
CA GLY A 37 -11.32 -8.44 -17.78
C GLY A 37 -10.26 -8.71 -16.73
N MET A 38 -9.43 -9.75 -16.93
CA MET A 38 -8.34 -10.06 -15.98
C MET A 38 -7.30 -8.95 -15.94
N LYS A 39 -6.95 -8.39 -17.09
CA LYS A 39 -6.01 -7.28 -17.24
C LYS A 39 -6.45 -6.05 -16.45
N ASP A 40 -7.71 -5.64 -16.57
CA ASP A 40 -8.25 -4.51 -15.83
C ASP A 40 -8.26 -4.76 -14.31
N GLN A 41 -8.70 -5.95 -13.89
CA GLN A 41 -8.78 -6.29 -12.47
C GLN A 41 -7.41 -6.28 -11.78
N ILE A 42 -6.38 -6.87 -12.40
CA ILE A 42 -5.02 -6.92 -11.82
C ILE A 42 -4.35 -5.55 -11.81
N ARG A 43 -4.57 -4.73 -12.85
CA ARG A 43 -4.06 -3.35 -12.88
C ARG A 43 -4.69 -2.50 -11.78
N ARG A 44 -6.01 -2.58 -11.62
CA ARG A 44 -6.72 -1.82 -10.59
C ARG A 44 -6.32 -2.24 -9.17
N SER A 45 -6.21 -3.54 -8.90
CA SER A 45 -5.80 -4.00 -7.57
C SER A 45 -4.37 -3.58 -7.23
N ALA A 46 -3.44 -3.65 -8.19
CA ALA A 46 -2.05 -3.23 -8.01
C ALA A 46 -1.94 -1.70 -7.79
N ALA A 47 -2.54 -0.90 -8.68
CA ALA A 47 -2.49 0.57 -8.60
C ALA A 47 -3.21 1.13 -7.37
N SER A 48 -4.27 0.45 -6.90
CA SER A 48 -5.00 0.85 -5.70
C SER A 48 -4.11 0.96 -4.45
N ILE A 49 -3.03 0.16 -4.37
CA ILE A 49 -2.12 0.19 -3.22
C ILE A 49 -1.40 1.55 -3.16
N SER A 50 -0.78 2.00 -4.25
CA SER A 50 -0.09 3.30 -4.31
C SER A 50 -1.06 4.47 -4.26
N ASN A 51 -2.24 4.34 -4.90
CA ASN A 51 -3.27 5.38 -4.89
C ASN A 51 -3.77 5.68 -3.48
N ASN A 52 -4.08 4.65 -2.69
CA ASN A 52 -4.50 4.83 -1.29
C ASN A 52 -3.39 5.47 -0.44
N ILE A 53 -2.10 5.11 -0.68
CA ILE A 53 -1.00 5.73 0.06
C ILE A 53 -0.90 7.23 -0.26
N ALA A 54 -0.96 7.59 -1.55
CA ALA A 54 -0.89 8.97 -1.99
C ALA A 54 -2.09 9.78 -1.46
N GLU A 55 -3.31 9.28 -1.69
CA GLU A 55 -4.54 9.93 -1.24
C GLU A 55 -4.55 10.15 0.28
N GLY A 56 -4.16 9.13 1.04
CA GLY A 56 -4.08 9.22 2.49
C GLY A 56 -3.07 10.24 3.00
N PHE A 57 -1.95 10.40 2.31
CA PHE A 57 -0.91 11.36 2.65
C PHE A 57 -1.39 12.81 2.44
N GLU A 58 -2.10 13.08 1.34
CA GLU A 58 -2.61 14.42 0.98
C GLU A 58 -3.62 15.00 2.00
N TYR A 59 -4.28 14.16 2.82
CA TYR A 59 -5.13 14.65 3.92
C TYR A 59 -4.36 15.36 5.05
N GLY A 60 -3.03 15.34 5.04
CA GLY A 60 -2.18 16.17 5.92
C GLY A 60 -2.25 15.82 7.40
N ASN A 61 -2.85 14.69 7.78
CA ASN A 61 -2.93 14.26 9.18
C ASN A 61 -2.82 12.73 9.32
N ASN A 62 -2.23 12.30 10.44
CA ASN A 62 -1.96 10.89 10.68
C ASN A 62 -3.23 10.03 10.81
N LYS A 63 -4.33 10.57 11.35
CA LYS A 63 -5.55 9.79 11.60
C LYS A 63 -6.20 9.34 10.28
N ASP A 64 -6.35 10.27 9.34
CA ASP A 64 -6.81 9.94 7.99
C ASP A 64 -5.77 9.09 7.25
N PHE A 65 -4.49 9.43 7.34
CA PHE A 65 -3.47 8.64 6.65
C PHE A 65 -3.47 7.18 7.10
N ILE A 66 -3.59 6.91 8.41
CA ILE A 66 -3.73 5.55 8.96
C ILE A 66 -4.96 4.84 8.36
N ARG A 67 -6.10 5.53 8.18
CA ARG A 67 -7.30 4.93 7.56
C ARG A 67 -6.99 4.47 6.13
N PHE A 68 -6.35 5.31 5.34
CA PHE A 68 -5.99 4.98 3.96
C PHE A 68 -4.91 3.91 3.85
N LEU A 69 -3.94 3.89 4.76
CA LEU A 69 -2.96 2.80 4.84
C LEU A 69 -3.61 1.44 5.14
N ARG A 70 -4.76 1.40 5.85
CA ARG A 70 -5.53 0.16 6.03
C ARG A 70 -6.14 -0.30 4.71
N TYR A 71 -6.66 0.62 3.89
CA TYR A 71 -7.15 0.31 2.56
C TYR A 71 -6.02 -0.19 1.66
N ALA A 72 -4.87 0.51 1.63
CA ALA A 72 -3.68 0.08 0.91
C ALA A 72 -3.26 -1.35 1.32
N LYS A 73 -3.23 -1.64 2.62
CA LYS A 73 -2.93 -2.99 3.13
C LYS A 73 -3.99 -4.02 2.69
N GLY A 74 -5.27 -3.66 2.70
CA GLY A 74 -6.35 -4.49 2.14
C GLY A 74 -6.12 -4.81 0.67
N SER A 75 -5.78 -3.80 -0.14
CA SER A 75 -5.45 -3.95 -1.56
C SER A 75 -4.23 -4.85 -1.81
N THR A 76 -3.22 -4.85 -0.91
CA THR A 76 -2.12 -5.85 -1.01
C THR A 76 -2.62 -7.30 -0.83
N GLY A 77 -3.71 -7.52 -0.09
CA GLY A 77 -4.35 -8.83 0.05
C GLY A 77 -5.08 -9.23 -1.24
N GLU A 78 -5.89 -8.33 -1.77
CA GLU A 78 -6.62 -8.54 -3.02
C GLU A 78 -5.68 -8.80 -4.20
N PHE A 79 -4.64 -7.99 -4.34
CA PHE A 79 -3.62 -8.15 -5.37
C PHE A 79 -2.93 -9.53 -5.31
N ARG A 80 -2.55 -9.98 -4.10
CA ARG A 80 -1.98 -11.33 -3.91
C ARG A 80 -2.95 -12.44 -4.30
N ASN A 81 -4.24 -12.29 -3.97
CA ASN A 81 -5.25 -13.26 -4.37
C ASN A 81 -5.36 -13.33 -5.91
N GLN A 82 -5.38 -12.18 -6.60
CA GLN A 82 -5.44 -12.16 -8.06
C GLN A 82 -4.18 -12.76 -8.70
N LEU A 83 -2.99 -12.52 -8.15
CA LEU A 83 -1.75 -13.20 -8.58
C LEU A 83 -1.87 -14.73 -8.49
N ILE A 84 -2.43 -15.25 -7.38
CA ILE A 84 -2.67 -16.69 -7.20
C ILE A 84 -3.60 -17.21 -8.30
N LEU A 85 -4.69 -16.50 -8.58
CA LEU A 85 -5.65 -16.92 -9.62
C LEU A 85 -5.04 -16.91 -11.01
N LEU A 86 -4.26 -15.87 -11.36
CA LEU A 86 -3.56 -15.77 -12.64
C LEU A 86 -2.55 -16.90 -12.81
N PHE A 87 -1.76 -17.19 -11.77
CA PHE A 87 -0.78 -18.28 -11.81
C PHE A 87 -1.48 -19.63 -11.98
N ARG A 88 -2.53 -19.91 -11.19
CA ARG A 88 -3.31 -21.16 -11.30
C ARG A 88 -4.02 -21.32 -12.65
N ALA A 89 -4.34 -20.22 -13.32
CA ALA A 89 -4.90 -20.19 -14.66
C ALA A 89 -3.83 -20.25 -15.78
N ASN A 90 -2.55 -20.47 -15.43
CA ASN A 90 -1.41 -20.47 -16.35
C ASN A 90 -1.32 -19.19 -17.19
N LYS A 91 -1.66 -18.04 -16.59
CA LYS A 91 -1.62 -16.73 -17.25
C LYS A 91 -0.32 -15.96 -17.01
N ILE A 92 0.47 -16.38 -16.03
CA ILE A 92 1.76 -15.79 -15.69
C ILE A 92 2.75 -16.90 -15.33
N GLU A 93 4.02 -16.66 -15.62
CA GLU A 93 5.12 -17.57 -15.31
C GLU A 93 5.32 -17.71 -13.79
N GLU A 94 5.79 -18.89 -13.36
CA GLU A 94 6.05 -19.18 -11.94
C GLU A 94 7.08 -18.22 -11.32
N SER A 95 8.13 -17.89 -12.08
CA SER A 95 9.18 -16.97 -11.63
C SER A 95 8.62 -15.57 -11.35
N PHE A 96 7.76 -15.07 -12.25
CA PHE A 96 7.07 -13.79 -12.09
C PHE A 96 6.11 -13.83 -10.90
N TYR A 97 5.29 -14.88 -10.81
CA TYR A 97 4.36 -15.07 -9.69
C TYR A 97 5.09 -15.06 -8.35
N ASN A 98 6.13 -15.88 -8.19
CA ASN A 98 6.90 -15.99 -6.95
C ASN A 98 7.53 -14.65 -6.56
N LYS A 99 8.08 -13.91 -7.53
CA LYS A 99 8.66 -12.59 -7.28
C LYS A 99 7.59 -11.59 -6.81
N MET A 100 6.50 -11.45 -7.57
CA MET A 100 5.44 -10.48 -7.28
C MET A 100 4.69 -10.79 -5.99
N TYR A 101 4.44 -12.06 -5.71
CA TYR A 101 3.78 -12.50 -4.49
C TYR A 101 4.63 -12.17 -3.25
N ASN A 102 5.93 -12.43 -3.31
CA ASN A 102 6.86 -12.09 -2.23
C ASN A 102 7.00 -10.57 -2.04
N ASP A 103 7.15 -9.81 -3.13
CA ASP A 103 7.22 -8.34 -3.09
C ASP A 103 5.93 -7.77 -2.45
N ALA A 104 4.75 -8.32 -2.77
CA ALA A 104 3.48 -7.91 -2.17
C ALA A 104 3.38 -8.24 -0.67
N ILE A 105 3.93 -9.39 -0.22
CA ILE A 105 4.01 -9.73 1.21
C ILE A 105 4.90 -8.72 1.95
N VAL A 106 6.07 -8.41 1.40
CA VAL A 106 7.00 -7.45 1.99
C VAL A 106 6.35 -6.08 2.09
N LEU A 107 5.72 -5.61 1.01
CA LEU A 107 4.99 -4.34 1.00
C LEU A 107 3.88 -4.29 2.05
N GLY A 108 3.06 -5.35 2.15
CA GLY A 108 2.01 -5.44 3.18
C GLY A 108 2.56 -5.37 4.61
N LYS A 109 3.75 -5.93 4.86
CA LYS A 109 4.46 -5.80 6.15
C LYS A 109 4.97 -4.38 6.37
N MET A 110 5.57 -3.75 5.36
CA MET A 110 6.06 -2.37 5.44
C MET A 110 4.92 -1.40 5.76
N ILE A 111 3.79 -1.49 5.06
CA ILE A 111 2.58 -0.69 5.32
C ILE A 111 2.09 -0.94 6.76
N GLY A 112 2.04 -2.21 7.18
CA GLY A 112 1.65 -2.59 8.55
C GLY A 112 2.54 -1.96 9.63
N SER A 113 3.86 -2.03 9.45
CA SER A 113 4.84 -1.44 10.37
C SER A 113 4.73 0.07 10.42
N PHE A 114 4.57 0.73 9.27
CA PHE A 114 4.44 2.18 9.19
C PHE A 114 3.14 2.66 9.85
N MET A 115 2.01 1.98 9.63
CA MET A 115 0.78 2.26 10.36
C MET A 115 0.96 2.14 11.88
N LYS A 116 1.62 1.08 12.35
CA LYS A 116 1.88 0.88 13.79
C LYS A 116 2.69 2.04 14.37
N TYR A 117 3.71 2.49 13.65
CA TYR A 117 4.50 3.67 14.01
C TYR A 117 3.63 4.92 14.14
N LEU A 118 2.79 5.23 13.15
CA LEU A 118 1.92 6.41 13.19
C LEU A 118 0.88 6.35 14.33
N ILE A 119 0.32 5.16 14.60
CA ILE A 119 -0.62 4.96 15.71
C ILE A 119 0.05 5.26 17.05
N GLU A 120 1.26 4.73 17.25
CA GLU A 120 2.01 4.96 18.48
C GLU A 120 2.39 6.43 18.65
N PHE A 121 2.80 7.08 17.56
CA PHE A 121 3.08 8.51 17.53
C PHE A 121 1.86 9.36 17.97
N GLU A 122 0.67 9.08 17.44
CA GLU A 122 -0.55 9.81 17.83
C GLU A 122 -0.92 9.59 19.30
N LYS A 123 -0.77 8.37 19.82
CA LYS A 123 -1.00 8.10 21.26
C LYS A 123 -0.08 8.91 22.16
N GLN A 124 1.21 8.97 21.84
CA GLN A 124 2.18 9.74 22.61
C GLN A 124 1.88 11.25 22.56
N LYS A 125 1.48 11.76 21.39
CA LYS A 125 1.05 13.16 21.21
C LYS A 125 -0.17 13.49 22.08
N GLU A 126 -1.17 12.61 22.12
CA GLU A 126 -2.37 12.78 22.95
C GLU A 126 -2.06 12.76 24.46
N LEU A 127 -1.17 11.86 24.91
CA LEU A 127 -0.71 11.79 26.30
C LEU A 127 0.02 13.08 26.72
N ASN A 128 0.97 13.55 25.90
CA ASN A 128 1.73 14.76 26.18
C ASN A 128 0.84 16.01 26.26
N THR A 129 -0.18 16.09 25.41
CA THR A 129 -1.16 17.18 25.42
C THR A 129 -1.97 17.19 26.72
N LYS A 130 -2.40 16.01 27.20
CA LYS A 130 -3.13 15.88 28.47
C LYS A 130 -2.28 16.31 29.68
N VAL A 131 -1.02 15.88 29.76
CA VAL A 131 -0.10 16.25 30.86
C VAL A 131 0.06 17.77 30.96
N ILE A 132 0.28 18.45 29.84
CA ILE A 132 0.40 19.92 29.81
C ILE A 132 -0.89 20.60 30.28
N SER A 133 -2.05 20.09 29.89
CA SER A 133 -3.34 20.65 30.31
C SER A 133 -3.60 20.51 31.81
N VAL A 134 -3.14 19.42 32.44
CA VAL A 134 -3.26 19.21 33.88
C VAL A 134 -2.34 20.16 34.65
N ASN A 135 -1.11 20.37 34.18
CA ASN A 135 -0.12 21.22 34.86
C ASN A 135 -0.41 22.73 34.78
N ARG A 136 -1.32 23.18 33.91
CA ARG A 136 -1.73 24.60 33.79
C ARG A 136 -2.92 24.97 34.68
N ASN A 137 -3.57 24.00 35.30
CA ASN A 137 -4.75 24.19 36.15
C ASN A 137 -4.42 24.18 37.65
N PHE A 138 -3.13 24.30 38.00
CA PHE A 138 -2.59 24.50 39.35
C PHE A 138 -1.65 25.70 39.33
#